data_AF-A0A1B3E8I9-F1
#
_entry.id   AF-A0A1B3E8I9-F1
#
_cell.length_a   1.000
_cell.length_b   1.000
_cell.length_c   1.000
_cell.angle_alpha   90.00
_cell.angle_beta   90.00
_cell.angle_gamma   90.00
#
_symmetry.space_group_name_H-M   'P 1'
#
loop_
_entity.id
_entity.type
_entity.pdbx_description
1 polymer ?
#
loop_
_entity_poly.entity_id
_entity_poly.type
_entity_poly.pdbx_seq_one_letter_code
_entity_poly.pdbx_strand_id
1 'polypeptide(L)' 'MTDLKNEYRIKELERKVSGLQIQVEVLHALHDADTRKRDRQIRDLKINAAVNRGIPRKEVARIYKLSPGRISQLTSRRSA' A
#
# COMPACT_ATOMS: atom_id res chain seq x y z
N MET A 1 -1.50 -21.71 -47.20
CA MET A 1 -2.08 -20.37 -46.91
C MET A 1 -2.68 -20.25 -45.50
N THR A 2 -3.03 -21.35 -44.83
CA THR A 2 -3.56 -21.38 -43.46
C THR A 2 -2.51 -21.04 -42.38
N ASP A 3 -1.25 -21.42 -42.57
CA ASP A 3 -0.19 -21.17 -41.57
C ASP A 3 0.13 -19.69 -41.33
N LEU A 4 0.21 -18.87 -42.39
CA LEU A 4 0.47 -17.42 -42.27
C LEU A 4 -0.61 -16.69 -41.48
N LYS A 5 -1.88 -17.10 -41.62
CA LYS A 5 -3.00 -16.52 -40.86
C LYS A 5 -2.93 -16.93 -39.40
N ASN A 6 -2.58 -18.18 -39.13
CA ASN A 6 -2.41 -18.68 -37.77
C ASN A 6 -1.21 -18.01 -37.08
N GLU A 7 -0.08 -17.88 -37.77
CA GLU A 7 1.13 -17.23 -37.24
C GLU A 7 0.89 -15.75 -36.95
N TYR A 8 0.21 -15.03 -37.85
CA TYR A 8 -0.19 -13.65 -37.62
C TYR A 8 -1.09 -13.54 -36.38
N ARG A 9 -2.07 -14.43 -36.25
CA ARG A 9 -2.99 -14.43 -35.10
C ARG A 9 -2.28 -14.75 -33.80
N ILE A 10 -1.33 -15.69 -33.79
CA ILE A 10 -0.50 -16.01 -32.63
C ILE A 10 0.29 -14.78 -32.20
N LYS A 11 0.99 -14.11 -33.13
CA LYS A 11 1.74 -12.87 -32.83
C LYS A 11 0.84 -11.75 -32.30
N GLU A 12 -0.38 -11.63 -32.82
CA GLU A 12 -1.35 -10.64 -32.32
C GLU A 12 -1.79 -10.97 -30.88
N LEU A 13 -2.03 -12.25 -30.58
CA LEU A 13 -2.40 -12.70 -29.24
C LEU A 13 -1.24 -12.54 -28.26
N GLU A 14 -0.01 -12.87 -28.64
CA GLU A 14 1.18 -12.66 -27.81
C GLU A 14 1.35 -11.19 -27.42
N ARG A 15 1.15 -10.26 -28.37
CA ARG A 15 1.15 -8.82 -28.09
C ARG A 15 0.06 -8.42 -27.11
N LYS A 16 -1.16 -8.96 -27.27
CA LYS A 16 -2.28 -8.69 -26.36
C LYS A 16 -2.01 -9.22 -24.95
N VAL A 17 -1.50 -10.45 -24.84
CA VAL A 17 -1.14 -11.07 -23.56
C VAL A 17 -0.03 -10.27 -22.87
N SER A 18 1.03 -9.90 -23.60
CA SER A 18 2.10 -9.06 -23.05
C SER A 18 1.58 -7.70 -22.57
N GLY A 19 0.70 -7.05 -23.36
CA GLY A 19 0.07 -5.80 -22.95
C GLY A 19 -0.79 -5.94 -21.70
N LEU A 20 -1.54 -7.03 -21.57
CA LEU A 20 -2.34 -7.32 -20.37
C LEU A 20 -1.47 -7.61 -19.15
N GLN A 21 -0.37 -8.35 -19.30
CA GLN A 21 0.57 -8.63 -18.22
C GLN A 21 1.14 -7.34 -17.63
N ILE A 22 1.59 -6.41 -18.49
CA ILE A 22 2.10 -5.11 -18.06
C ILE A 22 1.02 -4.32 -17.30
N GLN A 23 -0.22 -4.32 -17.80
CA GLN A 23 -1.32 -3.62 -17.12
C GLN A 23 -1.61 -4.21 -15.74
N VAL A 24 -1.62 -5.54 -15.62
CA VAL A 24 -1.83 -6.23 -14.34
C VAL A 24 -0.71 -5.92 -13.35
N GLU A 25 0.55 -5.93 -13.79
CA GLU A 25 1.70 -5.58 -12.96
C GLU A 25 1.60 -4.14 -12.41
N VAL A 26 1.22 -3.19 -13.26
CA VAL A 26 1.00 -1.79 -12.84
C VAL A 26 -0.15 -1.70 -11.83
N LEU A 27 -1.27 -2.39 -12.08
CA LEU A 27 -2.41 -2.39 -11.16
C LEU A 27 -2.03 -2.99 -9.80
N HIS A 28 -1.27 -4.08 -9.78
CA HIS A 28 -0.76 -4.66 -8.54
C HIS A 28 0.17 -3.69 -7.80
N ALA A 29 1.10 -3.04 -8.50
CA ALA A 29 2.00 -2.07 -7.88
C ALA A 29 1.24 -0.87 -7.27
N LEU A 30 0.23 -0.36 -7.97
CA LEU A 30 -0.65 0.70 -7.46
C LEU A 30 -1.45 0.24 -6.24
N HIS A 31 -2.03 -0.96 -6.31
CA HIS A 31 -2.79 -1.54 -5.20
C HIS A 31 -1.92 -1.76 -3.96
N ASP A 32 -0.71 -2.26 -4.12
CA ASP A 32 0.25 -2.45 -3.03
C ASP A 32 0.65 -1.12 -2.38
N ALA A 33 0.89 -0.09 -3.19
CA ALA A 33 1.22 1.24 -2.69
C ALA A 33 0.06 1.83 -1.87
N ASP A 34 -1.17 1.72 -2.38
CA ASP A 34 -2.37 2.19 -1.68
C ASP A 34 -2.65 1.41 -0.40
N THR A 35 -2.47 0.08 -0.43
CA THR A 35 -2.67 -0.78 0.74
C THR A 35 -1.65 -0.43 1.83
N ARG A 36 -0.38 -0.29 1.48
CA ARG A 36 0.67 0.14 2.44
C ARG A 36 0.38 1.53 3.03
N LYS A 37 -0.19 2.45 2.23
CA LYS A 37 -0.60 3.77 2.69
C LYS A 37 -1.75 3.67 3.69
N ARG A 38 -2.80 2.90 3.38
CA ARG A 38 -3.96 2.68 4.26
C ARG A 38 -3.55 2.00 5.56
N ASP A 39 -2.72 0.97 5.51
CA ASP A 39 -2.23 0.27 6.70
C ASP A 39 -1.46 1.19 7.64
N ARG A 40 -0.64 2.09 7.06
CA ARG A 40 0.06 3.12 7.84
C ARG A 40 -0.93 4.08 8.50
N GLN A 41 -1.94 4.54 7.77
CA GLN A 41 -2.97 5.42 8.31
C GLN A 41 -3.76 4.76 9.45
N ILE A 42 -4.15 3.49 9.28
CA ILE A 42 -4.84 2.70 10.31
C ILE A 42 -3.95 2.56 11.55
N ARG A 43 -2.65 2.29 11.37
CA ARG A 43 -1.68 2.21 12.47
C ARG A 43 -1.57 3.54 13.21
N ASP A 44 -1.42 4.64 12.49
CA ASP A 44 -1.33 5.98 13.07
C ASP A 44 -2.62 6.35 13.83
N LEU A 45 -3.79 5.97 13.31
CA LEU A 45 -5.08 6.11 14.00
C LEU A 45 -5.15 5.30 15.29
N LYS A 46 -4.69 4.04 15.28
CA LYS A 46 -4.63 3.19 16.47
C LYS A 46 -3.70 3.76 17.54
N ILE A 47 -2.54 4.28 17.13
CA ILE A 47 -1.59 4.97 18.02
C ILE A 47 -2.26 6.18 18.67
N ASN A 48 -2.91 7.04 17.88
CA ASN A 48 -3.58 8.22 18.39
C ASN A 48 -4.71 7.87 19.36
N ALA A 49 -5.54 6.88 18.99
CA ALA A 49 -6.61 6.40 19.85
C ALA A 49 -6.10 5.81 21.17
N ALA A 50 -4.98 5.08 21.15
CA ALA A 50 -4.36 4.55 22.36
C ALA A 50 -3.92 5.67 23.32
N VAL A 51 -3.29 6.73 22.79
CA VAL A 51 -2.90 7.89 23.59
C VAL A 51 -4.12 8.64 24.12
N ASN A 52 -5.15 8.85 23.29
CA ASN A 52 -6.39 9.53 23.71
C ASN A 52 -7.18 8.75 24.76
N ARG A 53 -7.04 7.42 24.81
CA ARG A 53 -7.59 6.56 25.86
C ARG A 53 -6.80 6.60 27.17
N GLY A 54 -5.74 7.42 27.23
CA GLY A 54 -4.95 7.63 28.45
C GLY A 54 -3.68 6.80 28.56
N ILE A 55 -3.33 6.00 27.54
CA ILE A 55 -2.08 5.23 27.59
C ILE A 55 -0.88 6.19 27.46
N PRO A 56 0.11 6.13 28.39
CA PRO A 56 1.27 7.00 28.33
C PRO A 56 2.03 6.89 27.00
N ARG A 57 2.45 8.02 26.43
CA ARG A 57 3.16 8.05 25.13
C ARG A 57 4.42 7.17 25.12
N LYS A 58 5.15 7.09 26.24
CA LYS A 58 6.33 6.22 26.40
C LYS A 58 5.98 4.75 26.25
N GLU A 59 4.83 4.34 26.77
CA GLU A 59 4.36 2.97 26.68
C GLU A 59 3.86 2.63 25.27
N VAL A 60 3.11 3.54 24.64
CA VAL A 60 2.71 3.40 23.23
C VAL A 60 3.94 3.31 22.31
N ALA A 61 4.97 4.12 22.56
CA ALA A 61 6.24 4.07 21.83
C ALA A 61 6.90 2.67 21.92
N ARG A 62 6.91 2.08 23.12
CA ARG A 62 7.40 0.71 23.36
C ARG A 62 6.57 -0.34 22.62
N ILE A 63 5.24 -0.29 22.73
CA ILE A 63 4.32 -1.25 22.09
C ILE A 63 4.47 -1.25 20.58
N TYR A 64 4.53 -0.07 19.96
CA TYR A 64 4.61 0.07 18.51
C TYR A 64 6.04 0.09 17.97
N LYS A 65 7.06 -0.06 18.83
CA LYS A 65 8.49 0.02 18.49
C LYS A 65 8.83 1.30 17.71
N LEU A 66 8.27 2.42 18.14
CA LEU A 66 8.48 3.74 17.54
C LEU A 66 9.23 4.65 18.52
N SER A 67 9.90 5.67 17.99
CA SER A 67 10.50 6.70 18.86
C SER A 67 9.42 7.54 19.54
N PRO A 68 9.66 8.04 20.77
CA PRO A 68 8.74 8.94 21.45
C PRO A 68 8.41 10.20 20.63
N GLY A 69 9.40 10.73 19.89
CA GLY A 69 9.21 11.86 18.98
C GLY A 69 8.21 11.55 17.86
N ARG A 70 8.24 10.33 17.30
CA ARG A 70 7.27 9.91 16.28
C ARG A 70 5.85 9.84 16.85
N ILE A 71 5.68 9.30 18.06
CA ILE A 71 4.37 9.28 18.74
C ILE A 71 3.86 10.71 18.97
N SER A 72 4.74 11.63 19.38
CA SER A 72 4.38 13.05 19.57
C SER A 72 3.91 13.71 18.27
N GLN A 73 4.60 13.47 17.15
CA GLN A 73 4.19 13.98 15.83
C GLN A 73 2.84 13.44 15.38
N LEU A 74 2.58 12.14 15.61
CA LEU A 74 1.32 11.49 15.20
C LEU A 74 0.12 11.99 16.00
N THR A 75 0.33 12.29 17.28
CA THR A 75 -0.73 12.77 18.18
C THR A 75 -0.93 14.28 18.06
N SER A 76 0.13 15.07 17.88
CA SER A 76 0.04 16.55 17.78
C SER A 76 -0.68 17.04 16.53
N ARG A 77 -0.54 16.35 15.39
CA ARG A 77 -1.17 16.74 14.10
C ARG A 77 -2.70 16.61 14.04
N ARG A 78 -3.33 15.99 15.04
CA ARG A 78 -4.77 15.70 15.06
C ARG A 78 -5.51 16.31 16.26
N SER A 79 -4.80 17.06 17.10
CA SER A 79 -5.37 17.77 18.27
C SER A 79 -5.73 19.22 17.97
N ALA A 80 -5.68 19.63 16.70
CA ALA A 80 -6.21 20.89 16.18
C ALA A 80 -7.41 20.57 15.28
#